data_AF-D0DTE6-F1
#
_entry.id   AF-D0DTE6-F1
#
_cell.length_a   1.000
_cell.length_b   1.000
_cell.length_c   1.000
_cell.angle_alpha   90.00
_cell.angle_beta   90.00
_cell.angle_gamma   90.00
#
_symmetry.space_group_name_H-M   'P 1'
#
loop_
_entity.id
_entity.type
_entity.pdbx_description
1 polymer ?
#
loop_
_entity_poly.entity_id
_entity_poly.type
_entity_poly.pdbx_seq_one_letter_code
_entity_poly.pdbx_strand_id
1 'polypeptide(L)'
;MDINWIYIKEVTVMLIYLHYTLGSHGLLAAMQEQYGDRTFSLGQVDADPSRCVLFDLSNRPDTVFNAGVDARVDYQVGADQLTGLVNLQSFNVEKSERQLLRQRLANALDDAKNYGVKTELMLTRNDNNATVMLTSWEEPQQFERWETGPGYEPLLKYSAPGPANIYFHDNFVMDED
;
A
#
# COMPACT_ATOMS: atom_id res chain seq x y z
N MET A 1 6.68 -25.83 -40.15
CA MET A 1 7.05 -26.29 -38.79
C MET A 1 6.84 -25.06 -37.93
N ASP A 2 5.63 -24.89 -37.43
CA ASP A 2 5.17 -23.63 -36.86
C ASP A 2 5.51 -23.62 -35.37
N ILE A 3 6.45 -22.74 -35.01
CA ILE A 3 6.82 -22.51 -33.62
C ILE A 3 5.75 -21.59 -33.04
N ASN A 4 4.85 -22.19 -32.27
CA ASN A 4 3.88 -21.46 -31.45
C ASN A 4 4.64 -20.77 -30.31
N TRP A 5 4.75 -19.43 -30.38
CA TRP A 5 5.17 -18.62 -29.25
C TRP A 5 4.05 -18.64 -28.21
N ILE A 6 4.23 -19.44 -27.16
CA ILE A 6 3.40 -19.31 -25.96
C ILE A 6 3.78 -17.98 -25.34
N TYR A 7 2.88 -17.00 -25.43
CA TYR A 7 2.90 -15.81 -24.58
C TYR A 7 2.83 -16.30 -23.13
N ILE A 8 3.98 -16.31 -22.45
CA ILE A 8 4.00 -16.39 -21.00
C ILE A 8 3.45 -15.04 -20.53
N LYS A 9 2.17 -15.00 -20.16
CA LYS A 9 1.65 -13.92 -19.32
C LYS A 9 2.59 -13.85 -18.12
N GLU A 10 3.20 -12.68 -17.90
CA GLU A 10 4.01 -12.42 -16.72
C GLU A 10 3.29 -12.96 -15.50
N VAL A 11 3.98 -13.84 -14.77
CA VAL A 11 3.51 -14.28 -13.46
C VAL A 11 3.75 -13.07 -12.56
N THR A 12 2.73 -12.23 -12.38
CA THR A 12 2.76 -11.19 -11.34
C THR A 12 3.13 -11.90 -10.04
N VAL A 13 4.22 -11.48 -9.41
CA VAL A 13 4.68 -12.13 -8.18
C VAL A 13 3.65 -11.86 -7.11
N MET A 14 3.02 -12.93 -6.60
CA MET A 14 2.06 -12.80 -5.52
C MET A 14 2.81 -12.43 -4.23
N LEU A 15 2.65 -11.19 -3.80
CA LEU A 15 3.16 -10.64 -2.57
C LEU A 15 2.36 -11.24 -1.40
N ILE A 16 3.06 -11.81 -0.43
CA ILE A 16 2.51 -12.38 0.81
C ILE A 16 2.86 -11.47 1.98
N TYR A 17 4.04 -10.85 1.95
CA TYR A 17 4.54 -9.99 3.01
C TYR A 17 4.91 -8.60 2.46
N LEU A 18 4.47 -7.57 3.18
CA LEU A 18 4.92 -6.20 2.97
C LEU A 18 5.41 -5.65 4.31
N HIS A 19 6.62 -5.11 4.33
CA HIS A 19 7.13 -4.36 5.49
C HIS A 19 7.33 -2.91 5.09
N TYR A 20 7.12 -1.98 6.01
CA TYR A 20 7.44 -0.58 5.74
C TYR A 20 7.84 0.18 7.00
N THR A 21 8.69 1.19 6.82
CA THR A 21 9.12 2.08 7.90
C THR A 21 9.09 3.54 7.45
N LEU A 22 8.92 4.44 8.41
CA LEU A 22 9.06 5.88 8.21
C LEU A 22 10.38 6.36 8.79
N GLY A 23 10.97 7.39 8.20
CA GLY A 23 12.24 7.95 8.66
C GLY A 23 12.68 9.16 7.86
N SER A 24 13.87 9.66 8.14
CA SER A 24 14.50 10.65 7.27
C SER A 24 15.08 9.98 6.02
N HIS A 25 15.14 10.71 4.91
CA HIS A 25 15.71 10.22 3.65
C HIS A 25 17.08 9.57 3.85
N GLY A 26 18.02 10.24 4.53
CA GLY A 26 19.38 9.74 4.72
C GLY A 26 19.45 8.41 5.48
N LEU A 27 18.54 8.18 6.44
CA LEU A 27 18.46 6.89 7.14
C LEU A 27 17.92 5.80 6.21
N LEU A 28 16.83 6.08 5.50
CA LEU A 28 16.17 5.08 4.65
C LEU A 28 17.01 4.71 3.42
N ALA A 29 17.65 5.69 2.77
CA ALA A 29 18.57 5.44 1.67
C ALA A 29 19.76 4.57 2.10
N ALA A 30 20.32 4.83 3.29
CA ALA A 30 21.39 3.99 3.83
C ALA A 30 20.93 2.54 4.11
N MET A 31 19.67 2.33 4.53
CA MET A 31 19.11 0.98 4.68
C MET A 31 18.98 0.28 3.32
N GLN A 32 18.54 1.00 2.28
CA GLN A 32 18.47 0.49 0.91
C GLN A 32 19.83 0.00 0.41
N GLU A 33 20.88 0.79 0.60
CA GLU A 33 22.25 0.42 0.23
C GLU A 33 22.78 -0.77 1.05
N GLN A 34 22.46 -0.82 2.34
CA GLN A 34 22.92 -1.89 3.24
C GLN A 34 22.34 -3.25 2.89
N TYR A 35 21.07 -3.31 2.45
CA TYR A 35 20.34 -4.54 2.18
C TYR A 35 20.04 -4.69 0.68
N GLY A 36 21.08 -4.65 -0.16
CA GLY A 36 20.95 -4.74 -1.62
C GLY A 36 20.40 -6.08 -2.16
N ASP A 37 20.17 -7.08 -1.30
CA ASP A 37 19.45 -8.32 -1.64
C ASP A 37 17.92 -8.17 -1.52
N ARG A 38 17.44 -7.01 -1.09
CA ARG A 38 16.01 -6.66 -0.96
C ARG A 38 15.54 -5.80 -2.12
N THR A 39 14.26 -5.87 -2.41
CA THR A 39 13.53 -5.00 -3.34
C THR A 39 12.82 -3.94 -2.52
N PHE A 40 13.30 -2.70 -2.59
CA PHE A 40 12.71 -1.58 -1.86
C PHE A 40 12.09 -0.53 -2.81
N SER A 41 11.07 0.17 -2.32
CA SER A 41 10.58 1.42 -2.93
C SER A 41 10.61 2.53 -1.88
N LEU A 42 11.35 3.60 -2.18
CA LEU A 42 11.48 4.80 -1.34
C LEU A 42 10.49 5.86 -1.84
N GLY A 43 9.86 6.56 -0.91
CA GLY A 43 9.01 7.71 -1.22
C GLY A 43 9.05 8.75 -0.13
N GLN A 44 8.53 9.94 -0.44
CA GLN A 44 8.44 11.08 0.45
C GLN A 44 6.99 11.33 0.83
N VAL A 45 6.72 11.70 2.07
CA VAL A 45 5.38 12.12 2.49
C VAL A 45 5.02 13.38 1.72
N ASP A 46 3.92 13.35 0.97
CA ASP A 46 3.46 14.43 0.10
C ASP A 46 3.27 15.75 0.87
N ALA A 47 2.69 15.66 2.08
CA ALA A 47 2.45 16.82 2.94
C ALA A 47 3.71 17.33 3.70
N ASP A 48 4.77 16.52 3.79
CA ASP A 48 6.00 16.84 4.51
C ASP A 48 7.20 16.08 3.92
N PRO A 49 7.89 16.65 2.92
CA PRO A 49 9.00 15.99 2.23
C PRO A 49 10.22 15.70 3.11
N SER A 50 10.26 16.20 4.36
CA SER A 50 11.31 15.83 5.31
C SER A 50 11.14 14.42 5.89
N ARG A 51 9.93 13.86 5.76
CA ARG A 51 9.57 12.50 6.15
C ARG A 51 9.50 11.62 4.91
N CYS A 52 10.10 10.44 5.01
CA CYS A 52 10.12 9.44 3.96
C CYS A 52 9.50 8.13 4.45
N VAL A 53 9.12 7.27 3.49
CA VAL A 53 8.70 5.89 3.69
C VAL A 53 9.59 4.97 2.87
N LEU A 54 9.93 3.82 3.43
CA LEU A 54 10.60 2.75 2.70
C LEU A 54 9.73 1.49 2.77
N PHE A 55 9.25 1.03 1.62
CA PHE A 55 8.52 -0.23 1.47
C PHE A 55 9.48 -1.35 1.09
N ASP A 56 9.46 -2.48 1.79
CA ASP A 56 10.13 -3.72 1.42
C ASP A 56 9.14 -4.62 0.65
N LEU A 57 9.34 -4.71 -0.66
CA LEU A 57 8.58 -5.52 -1.61
C LEU A 57 9.25 -6.87 -1.90
N SER A 58 10.30 -7.25 -1.15
CA SER A 58 11.06 -8.50 -1.38
C SER A 58 10.25 -9.77 -1.14
N ASN A 59 9.02 -9.66 -0.63
CA ASN A 59 8.14 -10.77 -0.27
C ASN A 59 8.75 -11.74 0.75
N ARG A 60 9.60 -11.23 1.65
CA ARG A 60 10.27 -12.05 2.68
C ARG A 60 9.49 -11.99 3.98
N PRO A 61 9.35 -13.12 4.70
CA PRO A 61 8.64 -13.14 5.98
C PRO A 61 9.36 -12.33 7.07
N ASP A 62 10.67 -12.15 6.96
CA ASP A 62 11.50 -11.39 7.88
C ASP A 62 11.70 -9.94 7.42
N THR A 63 11.62 -9.01 8.38
CA THR A 63 11.86 -7.57 8.20
C THR A 63 13.31 -7.22 8.56
N VAL A 64 13.89 -6.24 7.87
CA VAL A 64 15.18 -5.61 8.23
C VAL A 64 14.99 -4.31 8.99
N PHE A 65 13.74 -3.88 9.21
CA PHE A 65 13.42 -2.66 9.93
C PHE A 65 13.37 -2.92 11.43
N ASN A 66 14.18 -2.18 12.20
CA ASN A 66 14.17 -2.27 13.67
C ASN A 66 12.88 -1.71 14.29
N ALA A 67 12.25 -0.75 13.61
CA ALA A 67 11.00 -0.13 14.02
C ALA A 67 10.19 0.17 12.77
N GLY A 68 9.25 -0.71 12.44
CA GLY A 68 8.43 -0.61 11.25
C GLY A 68 7.08 -1.29 11.42
N VAL A 69 6.39 -1.45 10.31
CA VAL A 69 5.13 -2.17 10.22
C VAL A 69 5.37 -3.41 9.39
N ASP A 70 5.07 -4.56 9.98
CA ASP A 70 5.06 -5.84 9.28
C ASP A 70 3.62 -6.24 9.01
N ALA A 71 3.30 -6.55 7.75
CA ALA A 71 1.95 -6.88 7.35
C ALA A 71 1.89 -8.09 6.42
N ARG A 72 0.80 -8.85 6.54
CA ARG A 72 0.43 -9.90 5.58
C ARG A 72 -0.49 -9.31 4.53
N VAL A 73 -0.23 -9.63 3.27
CA VAL A 73 -1.10 -9.28 2.14
C VAL A 73 -2.29 -10.24 2.11
N ASP A 74 -3.50 -9.66 2.07
CA ASP A 74 -4.77 -10.38 1.98
C ASP A 74 -5.41 -10.32 0.59
N TYR A 75 -5.14 -9.23 -0.14
CA TYR A 75 -5.62 -8.97 -1.49
C TYR A 75 -4.57 -8.14 -2.23
N GLN A 76 -4.38 -8.43 -3.52
CA GLN A 76 -3.41 -7.78 -4.38
C GLN A 76 -3.93 -7.67 -5.82
N VAL A 77 -3.73 -6.50 -6.41
CA VAL A 77 -3.66 -6.25 -7.86
C VAL A 77 -2.42 -5.40 -8.11
N GLY A 78 -1.58 -5.76 -9.08
CA GLY A 78 -0.29 -5.10 -9.29
C GLY A 78 0.69 -5.35 -8.15
N ALA A 79 1.46 -4.32 -7.76
CA ALA A 79 2.48 -4.31 -6.69
C ALA A 79 3.90 -4.79 -7.03
N ASP A 80 4.24 -4.96 -8.32
CA ASP A 80 5.62 -5.28 -8.70
C ASP A 80 6.58 -4.10 -8.38
N GLN A 81 6.08 -2.88 -8.51
CA GLN A 81 6.72 -1.63 -8.04
C GLN A 81 5.64 -0.67 -7.53
N LEU A 82 6.00 0.16 -6.55
CA LEU A 82 5.18 1.27 -6.08
C LEU A 82 5.70 2.56 -6.69
N THR A 83 4.96 3.13 -7.64
CA THR A 83 5.32 4.35 -8.37
C THR A 83 4.23 5.43 -8.25
N GLY A 84 4.59 6.66 -8.60
CA GLY A 84 3.68 7.81 -8.61
C GLY A 84 3.21 8.19 -7.20
N LEU A 85 1.90 8.42 -7.06
CA LEU A 85 1.27 8.68 -5.77
C LEU A 85 0.87 7.36 -5.12
N VAL A 86 1.36 7.09 -3.91
CA VAL A 86 0.90 5.99 -3.05
C VAL A 86 0.07 6.54 -1.91
N ASN A 87 -1.18 6.12 -1.81
CA ASN A 87 -2.04 6.39 -0.67
C ASN A 87 -2.00 5.18 0.28
N LEU A 88 -1.77 5.42 1.57
CA LEU A 88 -1.82 4.39 2.61
C LEU A 88 -2.83 4.81 3.67
N GLN A 89 -3.75 3.91 3.99
CA GLN A 89 -4.75 4.09 5.04
C GLN A 89 -4.76 2.89 5.97
N SER A 90 -4.59 3.12 7.27
CA SER A 90 -4.61 2.11 8.32
C SER A 90 -5.82 2.30 9.22
N PHE A 91 -6.60 1.23 9.37
CA PHE A 91 -7.85 1.22 10.11
C PHE A 91 -7.78 0.21 11.26
N ASN A 92 -7.72 0.71 12.49
CA ASN A 92 -7.80 -0.13 13.68
C ASN A 92 -9.17 0.04 14.35
N VAL A 93 -10.16 -0.63 13.76
CA VAL A 93 -11.55 -0.63 14.23
C VAL A 93 -11.82 -1.75 15.24
N GLU A 94 -12.91 -1.58 16.01
CA GLU A 94 -13.44 -2.62 16.87
C GLU A 94 -13.70 -3.94 16.11
N LYS A 95 -13.55 -5.07 16.81
CA LYS A 95 -13.66 -6.41 16.22
C LYS A 95 -14.98 -6.65 15.48
N SER A 96 -16.08 -6.08 15.97
CA SER A 96 -17.42 -6.14 15.38
C SER A 96 -17.49 -5.49 13.99
N GLU A 97 -16.73 -4.43 13.75
CA GLU A 97 -16.75 -3.67 12.48
C GLU A 97 -15.77 -4.21 11.44
N ARG A 98 -14.78 -5.02 11.82
CA ARG A 98 -13.69 -5.45 10.93
C ARG A 98 -14.17 -6.12 9.64
N GLN A 99 -15.15 -7.02 9.73
CA GLN A 99 -15.66 -7.73 8.56
C GLN A 99 -16.36 -6.76 7.59
N LEU A 100 -17.20 -5.87 8.12
CA LEU A 100 -17.92 -4.87 7.32
C LEU A 100 -16.96 -3.86 6.69
N LEU A 101 -15.94 -3.42 7.43
CA LEU A 101 -14.87 -2.57 6.92
C LEU A 101 -14.16 -3.26 5.74
N ARG A 102 -13.71 -4.50 5.91
CA ARG A 102 -13.00 -5.25 4.84
C ARG A 102 -13.84 -5.40 3.58
N GLN A 103 -15.14 -5.65 3.73
CA GLN A 103 -16.05 -5.69 2.58
C GLN A 103 -16.14 -4.33 1.88
N ARG A 104 -16.23 -3.23 2.63
CA ARG A 104 -16.27 -1.88 2.06
C ARG A 104 -14.96 -1.51 1.38
N LEU A 105 -13.82 -1.85 1.96
CA LEU A 105 -12.50 -1.66 1.35
C LEU A 105 -12.39 -2.45 0.04
N ALA A 106 -12.83 -3.71 0.02
CA ALA A 106 -12.83 -4.52 -1.21
C ALA A 106 -13.69 -3.88 -2.32
N ASN A 107 -14.87 -3.37 -1.98
CA ASN A 107 -15.72 -2.67 -2.94
C ASN A 107 -15.10 -1.35 -3.43
N ALA A 108 -14.46 -0.59 -2.53
CA ALA A 108 -13.80 0.66 -2.88
C ALA A 108 -12.60 0.42 -3.79
N LEU A 109 -11.80 -0.62 -3.52
CA LEU A 109 -10.71 -1.05 -4.41
C LEU A 109 -11.28 -1.47 -5.77
N ASP A 110 -12.32 -2.29 -5.82
CA ASP A 110 -12.91 -2.67 -7.12
C ASP A 110 -13.40 -1.46 -7.93
N ASP A 111 -13.96 -0.44 -7.26
CA ASP A 111 -14.32 0.83 -7.91
C ASP A 111 -13.10 1.64 -8.38
N ALA A 112 -11.98 1.62 -7.66
CA ALA A 112 -10.74 2.33 -8.00
C ALA A 112 -10.22 1.98 -9.40
N LYS A 113 -10.51 0.77 -9.89
CA LYS A 113 -10.19 0.32 -11.26
C LYS A 113 -10.81 1.21 -12.33
N ASN A 114 -12.00 1.77 -12.08
CA ASN A 114 -12.66 2.70 -13.00
C ASN A 114 -11.92 4.04 -13.13
N TYR A 115 -10.99 4.32 -12.21
CA TYR A 115 -10.24 5.57 -12.12
C TYR A 115 -8.77 5.42 -12.52
N GLY A 116 -8.31 4.20 -12.85
CA GLY A 116 -6.97 3.94 -13.36
C GLY A 116 -5.92 3.60 -12.31
N VAL A 117 -6.34 3.12 -11.13
CA VAL A 117 -5.42 2.61 -10.09
C VAL A 117 -4.43 1.58 -10.67
N LYS A 118 -3.18 1.62 -10.21
CA LYS A 118 -2.10 0.74 -10.68
C LYS A 118 -1.87 -0.44 -9.74
N THR A 119 -1.79 -0.14 -8.45
CA THR A 119 -1.63 -1.13 -7.39
C THR A 119 -2.78 -1.02 -6.41
N GLU A 120 -3.31 -2.17 -5.99
CA GLU A 120 -4.31 -2.29 -4.93
C GLU A 120 -3.82 -3.34 -3.94
N LEU A 121 -3.63 -2.96 -2.68
CA LEU A 121 -3.28 -3.89 -1.62
C LEU A 121 -4.27 -3.74 -0.46
N MET A 122 -4.72 -4.88 0.05
CA MET A 122 -5.32 -4.97 1.39
C MET A 122 -4.41 -5.81 2.27
N LEU A 123 -4.01 -5.26 3.40
CA LEU A 123 -3.06 -5.87 4.31
C LEU A 123 -3.69 -6.03 5.71
N THR A 124 -3.17 -6.99 6.47
CA THR A 124 -3.39 -7.09 7.91
C THR A 124 -2.06 -6.90 8.63
N ARG A 125 -1.99 -5.91 9.52
CA ARG A 125 -0.80 -5.67 10.35
C ARG A 125 -0.63 -6.76 11.41
N ASN A 126 0.60 -7.20 11.62
CA ASN A 126 0.92 -8.29 12.55
C ASN A 126 0.82 -7.87 14.02
N ASP A 127 1.05 -6.59 14.33
CA ASP A 127 1.12 -6.06 15.70
C ASP A 127 -0.25 -5.91 16.38
N ASN A 128 -1.25 -5.44 15.64
CA ASN A 128 -2.56 -5.07 16.20
C ASN A 128 -3.76 -5.56 15.37
N ASN A 129 -3.53 -6.28 14.26
CA ASN A 129 -4.56 -6.74 13.32
C ASN A 129 -5.38 -5.61 12.66
N ALA A 130 -4.84 -4.39 12.58
CA ALA A 130 -5.46 -3.34 11.80
C ALA A 130 -5.44 -3.70 10.31
N THR A 131 -6.49 -3.30 9.61
CA THR A 131 -6.56 -3.47 8.15
C THR A 131 -5.90 -2.25 7.50
N VAL A 132 -5.03 -2.48 6.53
CA VAL A 132 -4.41 -1.41 5.74
C VAL A 132 -4.91 -1.51 4.31
N MET A 133 -5.28 -0.39 3.72
CA MET A 133 -5.51 -0.24 2.29
C MET A 133 -4.35 0.59 1.73
N LEU A 134 -3.69 0.09 0.70
CA LEU A 134 -2.64 0.80 -0.02
C LEU A 134 -2.99 0.81 -1.50
N THR A 135 -2.99 1.99 -2.12
CA THR A 135 -3.23 2.16 -3.55
C THR A 135 -2.12 2.98 -4.18
N SER A 136 -1.75 2.67 -5.43
CA SER A 136 -0.82 3.50 -6.20
C SER A 136 -1.45 4.02 -7.49
N TRP A 137 -1.05 5.24 -7.86
CA TRP A 137 -1.66 6.03 -8.93
C TRP A 137 -0.59 6.73 -9.74
N GLU A 138 -0.72 6.70 -11.07
CA GLU A 138 0.21 7.39 -11.96
C GLU A 138 0.05 8.91 -11.81
N GLU A 139 -1.20 9.37 -11.83
CA GLU A 139 -1.55 10.78 -11.76
C GLU A 139 -2.32 11.03 -10.45
N PRO A 140 -1.91 12.00 -9.62
CA PRO A 140 -2.63 12.34 -8.39
C PRO A 140 -4.13 12.65 -8.61
N GLN A 141 -4.49 13.21 -9.77
CA GLN A 141 -5.88 13.53 -10.12
C GLN A 141 -6.75 12.27 -10.32
N GLN A 142 -6.17 11.09 -10.52
CA GLN A 142 -6.91 9.82 -10.54
C GLN A 142 -7.39 9.46 -9.13
N PHE A 143 -6.48 9.55 -8.15
CA PHE A 143 -6.80 9.35 -6.75
C PHE A 143 -7.84 10.37 -6.25
N GLU A 144 -7.65 11.66 -6.51
CA GLU A 144 -8.58 12.72 -6.08
C GLU A 144 -10.01 12.49 -6.58
N ARG A 145 -10.16 12.08 -7.85
CA ARG A 145 -11.47 11.77 -8.44
C ARG A 145 -12.13 10.53 -7.83
N TRP A 146 -11.33 9.53 -7.47
CA TRP A 146 -11.83 8.32 -6.81
C TRP A 146 -12.21 8.59 -5.35
N GLU A 147 -11.36 9.28 -4.58
CA GLU A 147 -11.57 9.59 -3.16
C GLU A 147 -12.83 10.45 -2.94
N THR A 148 -13.16 11.31 -3.90
CA THR A 148 -14.38 12.13 -3.89
C THR A 148 -15.58 11.44 -4.56
N GLY A 149 -15.41 10.22 -5.06
CA GLY A 149 -16.40 9.44 -5.79
C GLY A 149 -17.32 8.57 -4.91
N PRO A 150 -18.41 8.04 -5.49
CA PRO A 150 -19.41 7.27 -4.75
C PRO A 150 -18.90 5.91 -4.26
N GLY A 151 -17.90 5.30 -4.90
CA GLY A 151 -17.31 4.03 -4.43
C GLY A 151 -16.50 4.19 -3.15
N TYR A 152 -15.96 5.39 -2.90
CA TYR A 152 -15.20 5.70 -1.69
C TYR A 152 -16.06 6.21 -0.53
N GLU A 153 -17.21 6.83 -0.81
CA GLU A 153 -18.14 7.39 0.19
C GLU A 153 -18.40 6.46 1.41
N PRO A 154 -18.61 5.13 1.25
CA PRO A 154 -18.83 4.24 2.39
C PRO A 154 -17.67 4.13 3.39
N LEU A 155 -16.46 4.54 2.99
CA LEU A 155 -15.25 4.55 3.83
C LEU A 155 -15.16 5.79 4.72
N LEU A 156 -15.82 6.90 4.35
CA LEU A 156 -15.73 8.17 5.08
C LEU A 156 -16.10 8.05 6.57
N LYS A 157 -16.98 7.11 6.93
CA LYS A 157 -17.33 6.85 8.34
C LYS A 157 -16.16 6.29 9.17
N TYR A 158 -15.15 5.73 8.51
CA TYR A 158 -13.92 5.21 9.12
C TYR A 158 -12.74 6.16 8.94
N SER A 159 -12.79 7.11 8.00
CA SER A 159 -11.69 8.02 7.68
C SER A 159 -11.53 9.19 8.66
N ALA A 160 -11.85 8.98 9.93
CA ALA A 160 -11.65 9.95 11.01
C ALA A 160 -11.14 9.24 12.27
N PRO A 161 -10.12 9.78 12.97
CA PRO A 161 -9.69 9.25 14.26
C PRO A 161 -10.81 9.35 15.29
N GLY A 162 -11.00 8.31 16.10
CA GLY A 162 -11.99 8.31 17.16
C GLY A 162 -11.82 7.13 18.12
N PRO A 163 -12.59 7.08 19.22
CA PRO A 163 -12.48 5.99 20.20
C PRO A 163 -12.76 4.61 19.60
N ALA A 164 -13.57 4.54 18.53
CA ALA A 164 -13.91 3.31 17.82
C ALA A 164 -12.99 2.99 16.63
N ASN A 165 -12.08 3.90 16.26
CA ASN A 165 -11.13 3.70 15.17
C ASN A 165 -9.86 4.53 15.36
N ILE A 166 -8.72 3.86 15.57
CA ILE A 166 -7.43 4.52 15.39
C ILE A 166 -7.14 4.52 13.88
N TYR A 167 -7.51 5.64 13.25
CA TYR A 167 -7.30 5.89 11.83
C TYR A 167 -5.99 6.63 11.60
N PHE A 168 -5.23 6.17 10.62
CA PHE A 168 -4.04 6.85 10.12
C PHE A 168 -4.07 6.82 8.60
N HIS A 169 -3.70 7.92 7.96
CA HIS A 169 -3.42 7.93 6.54
C HIS A 169 -2.23 8.84 6.24
N ASP A 170 -1.52 8.52 5.17
CA ASP A 170 -0.51 9.38 4.57
C ASP A 170 -0.50 9.12 3.05
N ASN A 171 -0.11 10.16 2.30
CA ASN A 171 0.16 10.09 0.88
C ASN A 171 1.66 10.18 0.68
N PHE A 172 2.20 9.40 -0.26
CA PHE A 172 3.61 9.38 -0.58
C PHE A 172 3.81 9.60 -2.07
N VAL A 173 4.75 10.46 -2.41
CA VAL A 173 5.29 10.56 -3.77
C VAL A 173 6.49 9.64 -3.84
N MET A 174 6.40 8.61 -4.66
CA MET A 174 7.44 7.60 -4.81
C MET A 174 8.56 8.12 -5.72
N ASP A 175 9.80 7.79 -5.37
CA ASP A 175 10.94 8.11 -6.23
C ASP A 175 10.85 7.29 -7.53
N GLU A 176 11.23 7.90 -8.65
CA GLU A 176 11.37 7.17 -9.92
C GLU A 176 12.69 6.37 -9.88
N ASP A 177 12.62 5.06 -10.15
CA ASP A 177 13.78 4.17 -10.26
C ASP A 177 14.70 4.52 -11.45
#